data_AF-A0A5N5SUV1-F1
#
_entry.id   AF-A0A5N5SUV1-F1
#
_cell.length_a   1.000
_cell.length_b   1.000
_cell.length_c   1.000
_cell.angle_alpha   90.00
_cell.angle_beta   90.00
_cell.angle_gamma   90.00
#
_symmetry.space_group_name_H-M   'P 1'
#
loop_
_entity.id
_entity.type
_entity.pdbx_description
1 polymer ?
#
loop_
_entity_poly.entity_id
_entity_poly.type
_entity_poly.pdbx_seq_one_letter_code
_entity_poly.pdbx_strand_id
1 'polypeptide(L)'
;VMLKLLLILTLKGHLFANYVNNLAIGDTILKTSFLHKALSCESYKTIECEKPECDEASCIFYHSEMDRRRNPYTVPYRSMACKFISNVGACKIGDKCQFAHNDYECMFHPFEIYFKLCKSRKTRKQCFSTNPLCPHAHL
;
A
#
# COMPACT_ATOMS: atom_id res chain seq x y z
N VAL A 1 20.96 6.48 32.85
CA VAL A 1 19.52 6.57 32.49
C VAL A 1 19.26 7.53 31.31
N MET A 2 20.27 7.95 30.53
CA MET A 2 20.09 8.79 29.32
C MET A 2 20.79 8.25 28.06
N LEU A 3 21.17 6.96 28.02
CA LEU A 3 21.80 6.33 26.84
C LEU A 3 21.00 5.17 26.22
N LYS A 4 19.91 4.72 26.84
CA LYS A 4 19.03 3.69 26.24
C LYS A 4 17.88 4.25 25.40
N LEU A 5 17.61 5.56 25.48
CA LEU A 5 16.49 6.19 24.74
C LEU A 5 16.90 6.68 23.34
N LEU A 6 18.19 6.98 23.11
CA LEU A 6 18.69 7.45 21.82
C LEU A 6 18.89 6.34 20.78
N LEU A 7 19.06 5.08 21.19
CA LEU A 7 19.24 3.96 20.24
C LEU A 7 17.92 3.53 19.57
N ILE A 8 16.77 3.80 20.21
CA ILE A 8 15.46 3.43 19.66
C ILE A 8 15.00 4.42 18.57
N LEU A 9 15.53 5.66 18.59
CA LEU A 9 15.21 6.68 17.59
C LEU A 9 16.04 6.55 16.30
N THR A 10 17.24 5.98 16.35
CA THR A 10 18.08 5.76 15.15
C THR A 10 17.79 4.44 14.43
N LEU A 11 17.32 3.40 15.13
CA LEU A 11 16.97 2.11 14.52
C LEU A 11 15.64 2.16 13.72
N LYS A 12 14.76 3.11 14.02
CA LYS A 12 13.54 3.33 13.21
C LYS A 12 13.78 4.18 11.96
N GLY A 13 14.89 4.92 11.86
CA GLY A 13 15.25 5.73 10.68
C GLY A 13 16.03 4.95 9.62
N HIS A 14 16.95 4.07 10.02
CA HIS A 14 17.83 3.36 9.08
C HIS A 14 17.21 2.15 8.38
N LEU A 15 16.11 1.59 8.92
CA LEU A 15 15.37 0.51 8.22
C LEU A 15 14.47 1.04 7.09
N PHE A 16 14.11 2.34 7.09
CA PHE A 16 13.40 2.96 5.97
C PHE A 16 14.35 3.36 4.83
N ALA A 17 15.56 3.83 5.15
CA ALA A 17 16.52 4.30 4.14
C ALA A 17 17.18 3.18 3.31
N ASN A 18 17.25 1.95 3.84
CA ASN A 18 17.87 0.81 3.14
C ASN A 18 16.90 0.02 2.24
N TYR A 19 15.59 0.23 2.35
CA TYR A 19 14.59 -0.39 1.46
C TYR A 19 14.37 0.38 0.15
N VAL A 20 14.75 1.67 0.12
CA VAL A 20 14.52 2.54 -1.05
C VAL A 20 15.67 2.54 -2.06
N ASN A 21 16.78 1.83 -1.84
CA ASN A 21 17.97 1.95 -2.71
C ASN A 21 18.64 0.65 -3.17
N ASN A 22 18.05 -0.53 -2.99
CA ASN A 22 18.65 -1.76 -3.52
C ASN A 22 17.66 -2.65 -4.26
N LEU A 23 17.56 -2.42 -5.58
CA LEU A 23 17.33 -3.51 -6.54
C LEU A 23 18.30 -3.35 -7.71
N ALA A 24 19.59 -3.53 -7.44
CA ALA A 24 20.55 -3.85 -8.48
C ALA A 24 20.52 -5.37 -8.69
N ILE A 25 19.86 -5.82 -9.76
CA ILE A 25 20.07 -7.15 -10.33
C ILE A 25 20.20 -6.98 -11.84
N GLY A 26 21.45 -7.04 -12.33
CA GLY A 26 21.86 -7.36 -13.70
C GLY A 26 21.16 -6.64 -14.87
N ASP A 27 21.87 -5.67 -15.46
CA ASP A 27 21.90 -5.26 -16.88
C ASP A 27 20.59 -5.13 -17.70
N THR A 28 19.43 -5.07 -17.07
CA THR A 28 18.22 -4.56 -17.72
C THR A 28 17.54 -3.59 -16.79
N ILE A 29 17.77 -2.30 -17.03
CA ILE A 29 16.87 -1.23 -16.59
C ILE A 29 15.54 -1.48 -17.31
N LEU A 30 14.75 -2.43 -16.81
CA LEU A 30 13.32 -2.36 -17.04
C LEU A 30 12.92 -1.01 -16.47
N LYS A 31 12.28 -0.19 -17.30
CA LYS A 31 11.53 1.00 -16.91
C LYS A 31 10.40 0.58 -15.94
N THR A 32 10.73 0.06 -14.77
CA THR A 32 9.83 -0.41 -13.70
C THR A 32 9.41 0.71 -12.75
N SER A 33 9.88 1.93 -13.02
CA SER A 33 9.57 3.14 -12.25
C SER A 33 8.07 3.43 -12.15
N PHE A 34 7.25 2.94 -13.08
CA PHE A 34 5.81 3.19 -13.05
C PHE A 34 5.06 2.27 -12.08
N LEU A 35 5.42 0.98 -12.00
CA LEU A 35 4.69 -0.01 -11.19
C LEU A 35 5.03 0.03 -9.70
N HIS A 36 6.30 0.30 -9.34
CA HIS A 36 6.66 0.56 -7.94
C HIS A 36 6.04 1.86 -7.42
N LYS A 37 5.86 2.85 -8.31
CA LYS A 37 5.20 4.13 -8.01
C LYS A 37 3.67 4.01 -8.00
N ALA A 38 3.11 3.03 -8.71
CA ALA A 38 1.67 2.74 -8.75
C ALA A 38 1.17 1.85 -7.60
N LEU A 39 2.06 1.06 -7.00
CA LEU A 39 1.80 0.27 -5.78
C LEU A 39 2.44 0.92 -4.56
N SER A 40 2.39 2.24 -4.50
CA SER A 40 2.76 3.00 -3.33
C SER A 40 1.53 3.27 -2.47
N CYS A 41 1.77 3.44 -1.17
CA CYS A 41 0.79 3.95 -0.25
C CYS A 41 0.30 5.37 -0.60
N GLU A 42 0.96 6.09 -1.50
CA GLU A 42 0.61 7.46 -1.89
C GLU A 42 -0.42 7.51 -3.03
N SER A 43 -0.34 6.60 -3.99
CA SER A 43 -1.02 6.72 -5.29
C SER A 43 -2.04 5.61 -5.58
N TYR A 44 -1.90 4.43 -4.98
CA TYR A 44 -2.77 3.29 -5.29
C TYR A 44 -4.21 3.58 -4.86
N LYS A 45 -5.12 3.58 -5.84
CA LYS A 45 -6.57 3.83 -5.74
C LYS A 45 -6.93 5.13 -5.00
N THR A 46 -6.07 6.14 -5.04
CA THR A 46 -6.31 7.46 -4.42
C THR A 46 -6.90 8.49 -5.39
N ILE A 47 -6.88 8.21 -6.69
CA ILE A 47 -7.38 9.08 -7.77
C ILE A 47 -8.39 8.29 -8.61
N GLU A 48 -9.45 8.98 -9.07
CA GLU A 48 -10.51 8.40 -9.90
C GLU A 48 -9.99 8.03 -11.28
N CYS A 49 -10.48 6.91 -11.84
CA CYS A 49 -10.16 6.51 -13.19
C CYS A 49 -10.99 7.31 -14.19
N GLU A 50 -10.33 8.05 -15.08
CA GLU A 50 -10.99 8.81 -16.14
C GLU A 50 -11.14 8.02 -17.45
N LYS A 51 -10.68 6.76 -17.48
CA LYS A 51 -10.70 5.95 -18.70
C LYS A 51 -12.10 5.38 -18.94
N PRO A 52 -12.71 5.63 -20.11
CA PRO A 52 -14.06 5.16 -20.41
C PRO A 52 -14.15 3.64 -20.56
N GLU A 53 -13.11 3.00 -21.10
CA GLU A 53 -12.98 1.54 -21.16
C GLU A 53 -11.75 1.13 -20.34
N CYS A 54 -12.01 0.54 -19.17
CA CYS A 54 -10.97 0.12 -18.25
C CYS A 54 -11.29 -1.25 -17.63
N ASP A 55 -10.27 -2.07 -17.43
CA ASP A 55 -10.38 -3.26 -16.58
C ASP A 55 -10.27 -2.83 -15.11
N GLU A 56 -11.42 -2.63 -14.46
CA GLU A 56 -11.49 -2.12 -13.08
C GLU A 56 -10.70 -2.99 -12.08
N ALA A 57 -10.66 -4.31 -12.31
CA ALA A 57 -10.03 -5.27 -11.42
C ALA A 57 -8.50 -5.11 -11.37
N SER A 58 -7.88 -4.71 -12.48
CA SER A 58 -6.43 -4.49 -12.57
C SER A 58 -6.02 -3.02 -12.50
N CYS A 59 -6.98 -2.11 -12.54
CA CYS A 59 -6.70 -0.68 -12.56
C CYS A 59 -6.25 -0.14 -11.20
N ILE A 60 -5.21 0.68 -11.24
CA ILE A 60 -4.58 1.31 -10.08
C ILE A 60 -5.33 2.56 -9.59
N PHE A 61 -6.30 3.04 -10.36
CA PHE A 61 -7.20 4.14 -10.01
C PHE A 61 -8.51 3.57 -9.47
N TYR A 62 -9.27 4.38 -8.74
CA TYR A 62 -10.56 3.94 -8.22
C TYR A 62 -11.70 4.21 -9.21
N HIS A 63 -12.74 3.37 -9.21
CA HIS A 63 -13.92 3.55 -10.07
C HIS A 63 -15.21 3.83 -9.28
N SER A 64 -15.15 3.68 -7.96
CA SER A 64 -16.26 4.00 -7.05
C SER A 64 -15.76 4.29 -5.65
N GLU A 65 -16.61 4.82 -4.78
CA GLU A 65 -16.28 5.05 -3.36
C GLU A 65 -15.93 3.76 -2.59
N MET A 66 -16.43 2.60 -3.04
CA MET A 66 -16.07 1.31 -2.43
C MET A 66 -14.63 0.90 -2.78
N ASP A 67 -14.19 1.26 -3.98
CA ASP A 67 -12.86 0.99 -4.52
C ASP A 67 -11.83 2.06 -4.09
N ARG A 68 -12.30 3.26 -3.75
CA ARG A 68 -11.47 4.40 -3.36
C ARG A 68 -10.70 4.11 -2.08
N ARG A 69 -9.41 4.44 -2.11
CA ARG A 69 -8.50 4.39 -0.96
C ARG A 69 -8.13 5.82 -0.58
N ARG A 70 -8.31 6.21 0.68
CA ARG A 70 -7.81 7.50 1.17
C ARG A 70 -6.29 7.50 1.19
N ASN A 71 -5.67 8.62 0.81
CA ASN A 71 -4.23 8.78 0.96
C ASN A 71 -3.90 8.99 2.46
N PRO A 72 -3.15 8.09 3.11
CA PRO A 72 -2.87 8.12 4.54
C PRO A 72 -1.98 9.30 4.97
N TYR A 73 -1.29 9.96 4.03
CA TYR A 73 -0.46 11.12 4.29
C TYR A 73 -1.26 12.43 4.31
N THR A 74 -2.39 12.48 3.61
CA THR A 74 -3.30 13.64 3.60
C THR A 74 -4.47 13.46 4.56
N VAL A 75 -4.97 12.23 4.69
CA VAL A 75 -6.08 11.85 5.58
C VAL A 75 -5.60 10.68 6.44
N PRO A 76 -5.06 10.93 7.64
CA PRO A 76 -4.55 9.87 8.50
C PRO A 76 -5.66 8.96 9.03
N TYR A 77 -5.47 7.65 8.91
CA TYR A 77 -6.32 6.61 9.48
C TYR A 77 -5.45 5.42 9.93
N ARG A 78 -6.04 4.48 10.67
CA ARG A 78 -5.39 3.24 11.12
C ARG A 78 -5.72 2.11 10.15
N SER A 79 -4.81 1.16 9.98
CA SER A 79 -5.01 -0.06 9.18
C SER A 79 -6.11 -1.00 9.70
N MET A 80 -6.70 -0.72 10.86
CA MET A 80 -7.78 -1.53 11.41
C MET A 80 -9.12 -1.15 10.78
N ALA A 81 -9.90 -2.16 10.40
CA ALA A 81 -11.20 -1.99 9.75
C ALA A 81 -12.19 -1.19 10.60
N CYS A 82 -12.95 -0.31 9.94
CA CYS A 82 -14.01 0.47 10.54
C CYS A 82 -15.20 -0.44 10.85
N LYS A 83 -15.58 -0.50 12.13
CA LYS A 83 -16.69 -1.34 12.61
C LYS A 83 -18.04 -0.98 11.98
N PHE A 84 -18.24 0.28 11.60
CA PHE A 84 -19.48 0.71 10.94
C PHE A 84 -19.57 0.22 9.50
N ILE A 85 -18.46 0.30 8.75
CA ILE A 85 -18.41 -0.32 7.42
C ILE A 85 -18.58 -1.84 7.54
N SER A 86 -17.84 -2.50 8.44
CA SER A 86 -17.89 -3.97 8.55
C SER A 86 -19.25 -4.52 8.96
N ASN A 87 -20.00 -3.79 9.80
CA ASN A 87 -21.24 -4.30 10.37
C ASN A 87 -22.50 -3.78 9.65
N VAL A 88 -22.45 -2.56 9.12
CA VAL A 88 -23.61 -1.84 8.58
C VAL A 88 -23.41 -1.49 7.10
N GLY A 89 -22.20 -1.64 6.56
CA GLY A 89 -21.88 -1.29 5.18
C GLY A 89 -21.72 0.21 4.93
N ALA A 90 -21.88 1.07 5.96
CA ALA A 90 -21.80 2.52 5.81
C ALA A 90 -21.20 3.20 7.04
N CYS A 91 -20.34 4.20 6.82
CA CYS A 91 -19.73 5.02 7.85
C CYS A 91 -20.12 6.49 7.68
N LYS A 92 -20.90 7.01 8.63
CA LYS A 92 -21.35 8.41 8.62
C LYS A 92 -20.25 9.44 8.89
N ILE A 93 -19.09 8.99 9.38
CA ILE A 93 -17.94 9.87 9.67
C ILE A 93 -17.24 10.29 8.36
N GLY A 94 -17.39 9.50 7.28
CA GLY A 94 -16.74 9.75 6.00
C GLY A 94 -15.22 9.78 6.13
N ASP A 95 -14.57 10.67 5.38
CA ASP A 95 -13.10 10.72 5.31
C ASP A 95 -12.43 11.02 6.65
N LYS A 96 -13.15 11.62 7.61
CA LYS A 96 -12.64 11.88 8.97
C LYS A 96 -12.56 10.61 9.82
N CYS A 97 -13.03 9.45 9.33
CA CYS A 97 -12.97 8.21 10.09
C CYS A 97 -11.52 7.78 10.31
N GLN A 98 -11.16 7.44 11.55
CA GLN A 98 -9.80 7.04 11.89
C GLN A 98 -9.48 5.58 11.57
N PHE A 99 -10.39 4.85 10.93
CA PHE A 99 -10.29 3.42 10.65
C PHE A 99 -10.46 3.15 9.16
N ALA A 100 -9.88 2.06 8.67
CA ALA A 100 -9.91 1.68 7.27
C ALA A 100 -11.34 1.31 6.80
N HIS A 101 -11.71 1.76 5.61
CA HIS A 101 -13.03 1.57 5.00
C HIS A 101 -13.07 0.46 3.95
N ASN A 102 -11.94 -0.06 3.51
CA ASN A 102 -11.87 -1.23 2.63
C ASN A 102 -10.55 -1.98 2.81
N ASP A 103 -10.44 -3.13 2.15
CA ASP A 103 -9.26 -3.97 2.22
C ASP A 103 -8.01 -3.27 1.66
N TYR A 104 -8.17 -2.38 0.67
CA TYR A 104 -7.05 -1.62 0.12
C TYR A 104 -6.48 -0.63 1.12
N GLU A 105 -7.32 0.06 1.89
CA GLU A 105 -6.89 0.94 2.97
C GLU A 105 -6.12 0.18 4.05
N CYS A 106 -6.54 -1.04 4.37
CA CYS A 106 -5.82 -1.93 5.28
C CYS A 106 -4.47 -2.39 4.68
N MET A 107 -4.49 -3.04 3.51
CA MET A 107 -3.34 -3.71 2.90
C MET A 107 -2.25 -2.75 2.44
N PHE A 108 -2.64 -1.58 1.91
CA PHE A 108 -1.72 -0.55 1.41
C PHE A 108 -1.48 0.54 2.46
N HIS A 109 -1.85 0.32 3.72
CA HIS A 109 -1.46 1.22 4.80
C HIS A 109 0.08 1.24 4.95
N PRO A 110 0.72 2.39 5.25
CA PRO A 110 2.20 2.48 5.31
C PRO A 110 2.88 1.51 6.28
N PHE A 111 2.17 1.05 7.31
CA PHE A 111 2.68 0.06 8.27
C PHE A 111 2.35 -1.41 7.92
N GLU A 112 1.51 -1.65 6.91
CA GLU A 112 1.04 -3.00 6.54
C GLU A 112 1.61 -3.47 5.21
N ILE A 113 1.77 -2.54 4.26
CA ILE A 113 2.30 -2.86 2.94
C ILE A 113 3.72 -3.43 3.07
N TYR A 114 3.95 -4.56 2.40
CA TYR A 114 5.21 -5.32 2.44
C TYR A 114 5.61 -5.86 3.82
N PHE A 115 4.75 -5.79 4.84
CA PHE A 115 5.04 -6.32 6.17
C PHE A 115 5.08 -7.86 6.20
N LYS A 116 4.22 -8.51 5.39
CA LYS A 116 4.12 -9.97 5.31
C LYS A 116 4.75 -10.47 4.01
N LEU A 117 5.41 -11.64 4.08
CA LEU A 117 5.93 -12.33 2.91
C LEU A 117 4.79 -12.94 2.07
N CYS A 118 4.94 -12.87 0.74
CA CYS A 118 4.05 -13.49 -0.21
C CYS A 118 4.15 -15.02 -0.08
N LYS A 119 3.02 -15.67 0.20
CA LYS A 119 2.96 -17.13 0.38
C LYS A 119 2.94 -17.87 -0.95
N SER A 120 2.41 -17.25 -2.00
CA SER A 120 2.14 -17.93 -3.27
C SER A 120 3.36 -18.01 -4.17
N ARG A 121 4.25 -17.01 -4.12
CA ARG A 121 5.40 -16.87 -5.03
C ARG A 121 6.59 -16.30 -4.26
N LYS A 122 7.79 -16.79 -4.56
CA LYS A 122 9.01 -16.33 -3.87
C LYS A 122 9.46 -14.95 -4.38
N THR A 123 9.49 -14.76 -5.70
CA THR A 123 9.98 -13.52 -6.31
C THR A 123 8.84 -12.64 -6.84
N ARG A 124 9.05 -11.32 -6.85
CA ARG A 124 8.10 -10.34 -7.41
C ARG A 124 7.76 -10.64 -8.86
N LYS A 125 8.75 -11.04 -9.67
CA LYS A 125 8.58 -11.40 -11.09
C LYS A 125 7.58 -12.55 -11.27
N GLN A 126 7.65 -13.57 -10.41
CA GLN A 126 6.72 -14.70 -10.47
C GLN A 126 5.30 -14.31 -10.03
N CYS A 127 5.18 -13.43 -9.02
CA CYS A 127 3.89 -12.96 -8.54
C CYS A 127 3.19 -12.02 -9.52
N PHE A 128 3.95 -11.18 -10.22
CA PHE A 128 3.43 -10.17 -11.12
C PHE A 128 2.47 -10.72 -12.18
N SER A 129 2.78 -11.90 -12.72
CA SER A 129 1.95 -12.56 -13.74
C SER A 129 0.53 -12.94 -13.26
N THR A 130 0.35 -13.11 -11.95
CA THR A 130 -0.92 -13.57 -11.35
C THR A 130 -1.58 -12.51 -10.48
N ASN A 131 -0.78 -11.68 -9.83
CA ASN A 131 -1.23 -10.62 -8.95
C ASN A 131 -0.26 -9.44 -9.10
N PRO A 132 -0.45 -8.61 -10.15
CA PRO A 132 0.41 -7.46 -10.39
C PRO A 132 0.35 -6.48 -9.23
N LEU A 133 -0.73 -6.49 -8.43
CA LEU A 133 -0.98 -5.58 -7.31
C LEU A 133 -0.68 -6.18 -5.94
N CYS A 134 0.15 -7.23 -5.86
CA CYS A 134 0.40 -7.91 -4.59
C CYS A 134 1.01 -6.97 -3.52
N PRO A 135 0.37 -6.79 -2.35
CA PRO A 135 0.86 -5.89 -1.29
C PRO A 135 1.90 -6.55 -0.37
N HIS A 136 2.33 -7.78 -0.67
CA HIS A 136 3.26 -8.55 0.17
C HIS A 136 4.71 -8.43 -0.29
N ALA A 137 5.63 -8.58 0.66
CA ALA A 137 7.06 -8.66 0.37
C ALA A 137 7.39 -9.96 -0.35
N HIS A 138 8.44 -9.91 -1.18
CA HIS A 138 8.98 -11.04 -1.92
C HIS A 138 10.47 -11.15 -1.61
N LEU A 139 11.01 -12.37 -1.68
CA LEU A 139 12.43 -12.66 -1.50
C LEU A 139 13.18 -12.55 -2.82
#